data_AF-A0A0D5ZFR7-F1
#
_entry.id   AF-A0A0D5ZFR7-F1
#
_cell.length_a   1.000
_cell.length_b   1.000
_cell.length_c   1.000
_cell.angle_alpha   90.00
_cell.angle_beta   90.00
_cell.angle_gamma   90.00
#
_symmetry.space_group_name_H-M   'P 1'
#
loop_
_entity.id
_entity.type
_entity.pdbx_description
1 polymer ?
#
loop_
_entity_poly.entity_id
_entity_poly.type
_entity_poly.pdbx_seq_one_letter_code
_entity_poly.pdbx_strand_id
1 'polypeptide(L)'
;MLKAELDVEVIKSALLAGEVDDAADWIRKAMHRIEIYRRVTKKSKYDARYRFLESLMGYLSGDFRLDELRKNIEKIPGVRDMFVDPEEFRTFLDSFLYYVQLSADRYNIRYPSFDGKRCDDK
;
A
#
# COMPACT_ATOMS: atom_id res chain seq x y z
N MET A 1 2.15 15.35 15.73
CA MET A 1 1.33 14.74 14.65
C MET A 1 2.24 13.89 13.78
N LEU A 2 1.95 12.59 13.62
CA LEU A 2 2.88 11.64 12.99
C LEU A 2 2.42 11.31 11.56
N LYS A 3 2.95 12.08 10.60
CA LYS A 3 3.45 11.76 9.22
C LYS A 3 2.81 10.66 8.35
N ALA A 4 1.73 9.98 8.73
CA ALA A 4 1.13 8.93 7.90
C ALA A 4 0.36 9.48 6.70
N GLU A 5 -0.28 10.64 6.83
CA GLU A 5 -0.85 11.34 5.69
C GLU A 5 0.23 11.65 4.65
N LEU A 6 1.42 12.08 5.09
CA LEU A 6 2.54 12.34 4.20
C LEU A 6 3.00 11.07 3.47
N ASP A 7 3.14 9.94 4.19
CA ASP A 7 3.59 8.68 3.59
C ASP A 7 2.57 8.14 2.57
N VAL A 8 1.27 8.23 2.86
CA VAL A 8 0.20 7.74 1.96
C VAL A 8 0.02 8.64 0.74
N GLU A 9 0.07 9.97 0.91
CA GLU A 9 -0.01 10.91 -0.23
C GLU A 9 1.20 10.81 -1.16
N VAL A 10 2.40 10.56 -0.63
CA VAL A 10 3.61 10.30 -1.45
C VAL A 10 3.44 9.01 -2.26
N ILE A 11 2.94 7.94 -1.63
CA ILE A 11 2.70 6.66 -2.33
C ILE A 11 1.64 6.84 -3.42
N LYS A 12 0.53 7.51 -3.12
CA LYS A 12 -0.52 7.84 -4.09
C LYS A 12 0.03 8.67 -5.26
N SER A 13 0.89 9.65 -4.99
CA SER A 13 1.50 10.49 -6.02
C SER A 13 2.43 9.68 -6.93
N ALA A 14 3.27 8.81 -6.37
CA ALA A 14 4.16 7.93 -7.14
C ALA A 14 3.38 6.95 -8.02
N LEU A 15 2.30 6.36 -7.48
CA LEU A 15 1.40 5.51 -8.27
C LEU A 15 0.77 6.28 -9.43
N LEU A 16 0.30 7.52 -9.20
CA LEU A 16 -0.31 8.34 -10.25
C LEU A 16 0.67 8.77 -11.34
N ALA A 17 1.93 9.00 -10.97
CA ALA A 17 3.02 9.30 -11.89
C ALA A 17 3.42 8.09 -12.77
N GLY A 18 2.97 6.87 -12.42
CA GLY A 18 3.40 5.64 -13.08
C GLY A 18 4.77 5.14 -12.64
N GLU A 19 5.32 5.74 -11.58
CA GLU A 19 6.60 5.39 -10.98
C GLU A 19 6.36 4.34 -9.90
N VAL A 20 5.97 3.15 -10.34
CA VAL A 20 5.54 2.09 -9.42
C VAL A 20 6.73 1.49 -8.67
N ASP A 21 7.93 1.57 -9.24
CA ASP A 21 9.19 1.14 -8.60
C ASP A 21 9.44 2.03 -7.39
N ASP A 22 9.27 3.34 -7.60
CA ASP A 22 9.41 4.33 -6.55
C ASP A 22 8.30 4.18 -5.51
N ALA A 23 7.05 3.93 -5.92
CA ALA A 23 5.96 3.63 -5.00
C ALA A 23 6.29 2.42 -4.11
N ALA A 24 6.77 1.32 -4.71
CA ALA A 24 7.18 0.12 -4.00
C ALA A 24 8.35 0.39 -3.03
N ASP A 25 9.36 1.14 -3.47
CA ASP A 25 10.49 1.52 -2.61
C ASP A 25 10.07 2.41 -1.46
N TRP A 26 9.15 3.35 -1.68
CA TRP A 26 8.57 4.16 -0.62
C TRP A 26 7.79 3.32 0.38
N ILE A 27 6.98 2.36 -0.09
CA ILE A 27 6.26 1.42 0.76
C ILE A 27 7.24 0.59 1.60
N ARG A 28 8.29 0.01 1.00
CA ARG A 28 9.30 -0.78 1.73
C ARG A 28 10.01 0.07 2.79
N LYS A 29 10.43 1.29 2.45
CA LYS A 29 11.05 2.24 3.39
C LYS A 29 10.09 2.58 4.53
N ALA A 30 8.81 2.84 4.23
CA ALA A 30 7.80 3.14 5.24
C ALA A 30 7.53 1.95 6.17
N MET A 31 7.39 0.74 5.61
CA MET A 31 7.24 -0.50 6.37
C MET A 31 8.42 -0.73 7.32
N HIS A 32 9.66 -0.54 6.84
CA HIS A 32 10.86 -0.67 7.68
C HIS A 32 10.85 0.32 8.86
N ARG A 33 10.50 1.60 8.60
CA ARG A 33 10.38 2.61 9.67
C ARG A 33 9.29 2.23 10.67
N ILE A 34 8.11 1.83 10.20
CA ILE A 34 6.98 1.47 11.06
C ILE A 34 7.29 0.24 11.90
N GLU A 35 8.03 -0.73 11.36
CA GLU A 35 8.45 -1.92 12.09
C GLU A 35 9.33 -1.57 13.30
N ILE A 36 10.25 -0.61 13.15
CA ILE A 36 11.03 -0.08 14.28
C ILE A 36 10.09 0.52 15.34
N TYR A 37 9.10 1.33 14.94
CA TYR A 37 8.14 1.93 15.88
C TYR A 37 7.24 0.88 16.55
N ARG A 38 6.81 -0.18 15.83
CA ARG A 38 6.01 -1.28 16.38
C ARG A 38 6.75 -1.96 17.52
N ARG A 39 8.03 -2.29 17.31
CA ARG A 39 8.89 -2.94 18.32
C ARG A 39 9.08 -2.09 19.57
N VAL A 40 9.27 -0.78 19.39
CA VAL A 40 9.57 0.13 20.51
C VAL A 40 8.32 0.51 21.30
N THR A 41 7.18 0.74 20.65
CA THR A 41 6.02 1.39 21.30
C THR A 41 4.81 0.50 21.55
N LYS A 42 4.75 -0.69 20.93
CA LYS A 42 3.62 -1.66 21.03
C LYS A 42 2.23 -1.03 20.81
N LYS A 43 2.10 0.11 20.13
CA LYS A 43 0.80 0.74 19.86
C LYS A 43 0.11 0.09 18.67
N SER A 44 -1.17 -0.25 18.82
CA SER A 44 -2.03 -0.87 17.79
C SER A 44 -2.07 -0.08 16.48
N LYS A 45 -2.02 1.25 16.53
CA LYS A 45 -2.00 2.10 15.34
C LYS A 45 -0.84 1.84 14.37
N TYR A 46 0.31 1.38 14.88
CA TYR A 46 1.44 1.04 14.03
C TYR A 46 1.27 -0.34 13.39
N ASP A 47 0.52 -1.23 14.03
CA ASP A 47 0.11 -2.51 13.45
C ASP A 47 -0.84 -2.29 12.27
N ALA A 48 -1.86 -1.45 12.46
CA ALA A 48 -2.81 -1.09 11.41
C ALA A 48 -2.10 -0.47 10.19
N ARG A 49 -1.23 0.50 10.42
CA ARG A 49 -0.42 1.14 9.36
C ARG A 49 0.48 0.16 8.64
N TYR A 50 1.14 -0.75 9.36
CA TYR A 50 2.01 -1.76 8.75
C TYR A 50 1.21 -2.70 7.85
N ARG A 51 0.10 -3.25 8.35
CA ARG A 51 -0.76 -4.17 7.58
C ARG A 51 -1.38 -3.50 6.34
N PHE A 52 -1.65 -2.20 6.43
CA PHE A 52 -2.15 -1.42 5.30
C PHE A 52 -1.11 -1.37 4.17
N LEU A 53 0.13 -1.02 4.52
CA LEU A 53 1.25 -0.97 3.57
C LEU A 53 1.62 -2.35 3.03
N GLU A 54 1.57 -3.38 3.87
CA GLU A 54 1.77 -4.77 3.47
C GLU A 54 0.71 -5.22 2.45
N SER A 55 -0.56 -4.86 2.69
CA SER A 55 -1.64 -5.14 1.74
C SER A 55 -1.42 -4.43 0.41
N LEU A 56 -0.97 -3.16 0.45
CA LEU A 56 -0.68 -2.43 -0.78
C LEU A 56 0.49 -3.04 -1.56
N MET A 57 1.55 -3.46 -0.87
CA MET A 57 2.70 -4.13 -1.48
C MET A 57 2.29 -5.46 -2.14
N GLY A 58 1.45 -6.26 -1.49
CA GLY A 58 0.97 -7.51 -2.07
C GLY A 58 0.18 -7.30 -3.36
N TYR A 59 -0.66 -6.26 -3.41
CA TYR A 59 -1.35 -5.89 -4.66
C TYR A 59 -0.36 -5.48 -5.76
N LEU A 60 0.58 -4.59 -5.45
CA LEU A 60 1.56 -4.14 -6.44
C LEU A 60 2.42 -5.29 -6.96
N SER A 61 2.76 -6.25 -6.09
CA SER A 61 3.51 -7.47 -6.38
C SER A 61 2.71 -8.53 -7.17
N GLY A 62 1.41 -8.31 -7.36
CA GLY A 62 0.54 -9.24 -8.08
C GLY A 62 0.08 -10.44 -7.26
N ASP A 63 0.27 -10.43 -5.93
CA ASP A 63 -0.14 -11.52 -5.05
C ASP A 63 -1.67 -11.65 -4.94
N PHE A 64 -2.39 -10.55 -5.15
CA PHE A 64 -3.85 -10.51 -5.14
C PHE A 64 -4.44 -9.37 -5.96
N ARG A 65 -5.72 -9.51 -6.32
CA ARG A 65 -6.48 -8.57 -7.17
C ARG A 65 -6.98 -7.36 -6.35
N LEU A 66 -7.50 -6.35 -7.06
CA LEU A 66 -7.97 -5.11 -6.41
C LEU A 66 -9.09 -5.35 -5.40
N ASP A 67 -10.00 -6.29 -5.67
CA ASP A 67 -11.10 -6.62 -4.75
C ASP A 67 -10.59 -7.30 -3.46
N GLU A 68 -9.52 -8.08 -3.57
CA GLU A 68 -8.82 -8.68 -2.45
C GLU A 68 -8.03 -7.63 -1.65
N LEU A 69 -7.39 -6.66 -2.31
CA LEU A 69 -6.76 -5.51 -1.66
C LEU A 69 -7.78 -4.76 -0.78
N ARG A 70 -8.96 -4.45 -1.33
CA ARG A 70 -10.04 -3.81 -0.58
C ARG A 70 -10.42 -4.62 0.66
N LYS A 71 -10.73 -5.90 0.48
CA LYS A 71 -11.13 -6.82 1.58
C LYS A 71 -10.04 -6.91 2.64
N ASN A 72 -8.77 -6.95 2.24
CA ASN A 72 -7.63 -7.02 3.16
C ASN A 72 -7.54 -5.74 3.99
N ILE A 73 -7.62 -4.57 3.36
CA ILE A 73 -7.61 -3.28 4.05
C ILE A 73 -8.77 -3.16 5.05
N GLU A 74 -9.99 -3.51 4.65
CA GLU A 74 -11.18 -3.40 5.50
C GLU A 74 -11.15 -4.34 6.72
N LYS A 75 -10.41 -5.46 6.64
CA LYS A 75 -10.23 -6.42 7.73
C LYS A 75 -9.16 -6.02 8.74
N ILE A 76 -8.37 -4.98 8.47
CA ILE A 76 -7.30 -4.55 9.37
C ILE A 76 -7.90 -3.95 10.66
N PRO A 77 -7.58 -4.51 11.84
CA PRO A 77 -8.03 -3.95 13.10
C PRO A 77 -7.50 -2.52 13.29
N GLY A 78 -8.38 -1.56 13.59
CA GLY A 78 -8.00 -0.17 13.84
C GLY A 78 -7.58 0.61 12.58
N VAL A 79 -7.88 0.11 11.38
CA VAL A 79 -7.58 0.85 10.13
C VAL A 79 -8.36 2.15 10.02
N ARG A 80 -9.60 2.18 10.51
CA ARG A 80 -10.44 3.39 10.52
C ARG A 80 -9.87 4.45 11.45
N ASP A 81 -9.25 4.04 12.56
CA ASP A 81 -8.61 4.93 13.53
C ASP A 81 -7.33 5.60 12.98
N MET A 82 -6.92 5.26 11.75
CA MET A 82 -5.89 5.99 11.02
C MET A 82 -6.39 7.33 10.47
N PHE A 83 -7.71 7.52 10.38
CA PHE A 83 -8.39 8.70 9.85
C PHE A 83 -9.08 9.46 10.97
N VAL A 84 -9.33 10.76 10.76
CA VAL A 84 -10.00 11.61 11.74
C VAL A 84 -11.49 11.26 11.80
N ASP A 85 -12.11 10.97 10.65
CA ASP A 85 -13.50 10.55 10.53
C ASP A 85 -13.64 9.15 9.86
N PRO A 86 -14.48 8.24 10.39
CA PRO A 86 -14.83 7.00 9.71
C PRO A 86 -15.45 7.14 8.30
N GLU A 87 -16.16 8.24 8.00
CA GLU A 87 -16.68 8.52 6.65
C GLU A 87 -15.57 8.96 5.68
N GLU A 88 -14.56 9.66 6.20
CA GLU A 88 -13.34 9.96 5.43
C GLU A 88 -12.63 8.68 5.01
N PHE A 89 -12.63 7.63 5.84
CA PHE A 89 -12.01 6.35 5.48
C PHE A 89 -12.66 5.71 4.24
N ARG A 90 -14.00 5.69 4.14
CA ARG A 90 -14.67 5.10 2.98
C ARG A 90 -14.38 5.90 1.71
N THR A 91 -14.53 7.22 1.79
CA THR A 91 -14.28 8.14 0.68
C THR A 91 -12.82 8.07 0.22
N PHE A 92 -11.89 8.02 1.18
CA PHE A 92 -10.47 7.79 0.94
C PHE A 92 -10.26 6.45 0.24
N LEU A 93 -10.79 5.35 0.78
CA LEU A 93 -10.53 4.01 0.26
C LEU A 93 -11.04 3.85 -1.17
N ASP A 94 -12.23 4.36 -1.46
CA ASP A 94 -12.81 4.31 -2.81
C ASP A 94 -11.95 5.12 -3.79
N SER A 95 -11.58 6.35 -3.42
CA SER A 95 -10.74 7.21 -4.25
C SER A 95 -9.34 6.60 -4.45
N PHE A 96 -8.75 6.07 -3.38
CA PHE A 96 -7.43 5.46 -3.39
C PHE A 96 -7.41 4.21 -4.28
N LEU A 97 -8.37 3.29 -4.12
CA LEU A 97 -8.46 2.09 -4.95
C LEU A 97 -8.72 2.44 -6.42
N TYR A 98 -9.51 3.47 -6.69
CA TYR A 98 -9.69 3.99 -8.06
C TYR A 98 -8.34 4.44 -8.66
N TYR A 99 -7.54 5.21 -7.92
CA TYR A 99 -6.23 5.67 -8.39
C TYR A 99 -5.24 4.52 -8.56
N VAL A 100 -5.22 3.57 -7.62
CA VAL A 100 -4.40 2.35 -7.70
C VAL A 100 -4.75 1.55 -8.96
N GLN A 101 -6.04 1.34 -9.23
CA GLN A 101 -6.51 0.63 -10.42
C GLN A 101 -6.20 1.39 -11.71
N LEU A 102 -6.41 2.70 -11.73
CA LEU A 102 -6.07 3.56 -12.87
C LEU A 102 -4.58 3.49 -13.21
N SER A 103 -3.72 3.51 -12.19
CA SER A 103 -2.29 3.32 -12.35
C SER A 103 -1.96 1.91 -12.85
N ALA A 104 -2.64 0.88 -12.32
CA ALA A 104 -2.48 -0.50 -12.76
C ALA A 104 -2.79 -0.69 -14.24
N ASP A 105 -3.91 -0.13 -14.71
CA ASP A 105 -4.35 -0.23 -16.10
C ASP A 105 -3.49 0.58 -17.05
N ARG A 106 -3.01 1.77 -16.64
CA ARG A 106 -2.18 2.65 -17.48
C ARG A 106 -0.75 2.16 -17.66
N TYR A 107 -0.17 1.62 -16.59
CA TYR A 107 1.25 1.25 -16.57
C TYR A 107 1.46 -0.27 -16.58
N ASN A 108 0.38 -1.03 -16.83
CA ASN A 108 0.38 -2.48 -16.86
C ASN A 108 1.09 -3.06 -15.63
N ILE A 109 0.73 -2.54 -14.44
CA ILE A 109 1.39 -2.83 -13.18
C ILE A 109 1.29 -4.32 -12.90
N ARG A 110 2.34 -5.02 -13.31
CA ARG A 110 2.71 -6.35 -12.88
C ARG A 110 4.10 -6.15 -12.34
N TYR A 111 4.30 -6.03 -11.02
CA TYR A 111 5.62 -6.30 -10.48
C TYR A 111 5.83 -7.80 -10.56
N PRO A 112 6.65 -8.32 -11.48
CA PRO A 112 7.03 -9.70 -11.46
C PRO A 112 8.22 -9.76 -10.51
N SER A 113 8.01 -9.60 -9.21
CA SER A 113 9.07 -9.93 -8.26
C SER A 113 9.19 -11.45 -8.10
N PHE A 114 9.23 -12.18 -9.22
CA PHE A 114 9.85 -13.48 -9.36
C PHE A 114 9.96 -13.86 -10.84
N ASP A 115 10.69 -13.07 -11.63
CA ASP A 115 11.22 -13.61 -12.88
C ASP A 115 12.60 -13.09 -13.31
N GLY A 116 13.59 -13.38 -12.48
CA GLY A 116 14.97 -13.51 -12.96
C GLY A 116 15.22 -14.84 -13.70
N LYS A 117 14.18 -15.54 -14.21
CA LYS A 117 14.27 -16.88 -14.84
C LYS A 117 13.29 -17.12 -16.01
N ARG A 118 12.89 -16.09 -16.77
CA ARG A 118 12.21 -16.24 -18.08
C ARG A 118 12.82 -15.41 -19.19
N CYS A 119 14.11 -15.16 -19.06
CA CYS A 119 15.00 -15.17 -20.20
C CYS A 119 15.92 -16.40 -20.06
N ASP A 120 15.34 -17.59 -19.89
CA ASP A 120 16.01 -18.83 -20.27
C ASP A 120 15.29 -19.33 -21.53
N ASP A 121 16.08 -19.37 -22.59
CA ASP A 121 15.90 -20.06 -23.86
C ASP A 121 14.73 -21.05 -23.95
N LYS A 122 13.90 -20.84 -24.98
CA LYS A 122 13.69 -21.83 -26.05
C LYS A 122 13.15 -21.18 -27.31
#